data_AF-A0A969PZB1-F1
#
_entry.id   AF-A0A969PZB1-F1
#
_cell.length_a   1.000
_cell.length_b   1.000
_cell.length_c   1.000
_cell.angle_alpha   90.00
_cell.angle_beta   90.00
_cell.angle_gamma   90.00
#
_symmetry.space_group_name_H-M   'P 1'
#
loop_
_entity.id
_entity.type
_entity.pdbx_description
1 polymer ?
#
loop_
_entity_poly.entity_id
_entity_poly.type
_entity_poly.pdbx_seq_one_letter_code
_entity_poly.pdbx_strand_id
1 'polypeptide(L)'
;MSHTFHGRDIFAPAAAHLAAGVDLSRFGPPAGELFQLPPPALEVNDKHLIGEITHIDHFGNLVTSIGWLRHVDEERLLLEPITAMQSAALSFHADNVMVRVHNETIYGVRRSFHEGARGELMAHVDSNNYLEVAINQGNAAQRLNAAVGDVVEMRISSEDDDETSDASAADGDMAVS
;
A
#
# COMPACT_ATOMS: atom_id res chain seq x y z
N MET A 1 7.72 7.60 40.95
CA MET A 1 7.34 7.00 39.66
C MET A 1 6.45 7.99 38.97
N SER A 2 6.80 8.45 37.77
CA SER A 2 5.96 9.42 37.06
C SER A 2 4.86 8.66 36.29
N HIS A 3 3.61 9.05 36.50
CA HIS A 3 2.42 8.41 35.91
C HIS A 3 2.24 8.66 34.40
N THR A 4 3.21 9.28 33.73
CA THR A 4 2.99 9.85 32.39
C THR A 4 4.02 9.46 31.34
N PHE A 5 5.05 8.65 31.68
CA PHE A 5 6.04 8.25 30.67
C PHE A 5 6.63 6.85 30.92
N HIS A 6 5.80 5.83 30.66
CA HIS A 6 6.21 4.42 30.76
C HIS A 6 7.40 4.06 29.86
N GLY A 7 7.62 4.81 28.77
CA GLY A 7 8.82 4.74 27.93
C GLY A 7 10.12 4.80 28.73
N ARG A 8 10.26 5.81 29.60
CA ARG A 8 11.47 6.03 30.40
C ARG A 8 11.49 5.21 31.67
N ASP A 9 10.34 5.06 32.32
CA ASP A 9 10.30 4.53 33.69
C ASP A 9 10.09 3.01 33.74
N ILE A 10 9.61 2.39 32.65
CA ILE A 10 9.33 0.94 32.57
C ILE A 10 10.09 0.28 31.42
N PHE A 11 9.93 0.78 30.19
CA PHE A 11 10.50 0.13 29.00
C PHE A 11 12.02 0.29 28.89
N ALA A 12 12.55 1.49 29.13
CA ALA A 12 14.00 1.74 29.00
C ALA A 12 14.87 0.92 29.98
N PRO A 13 14.56 0.83 31.30
CA PRO A 13 15.31 -0.03 32.21
C PRO A 13 15.17 -1.52 31.85
N ALA A 14 13.99 -1.94 31.40
CA ALA A 14 13.76 -3.31 30.99
C ALA A 14 14.62 -3.68 29.76
N ALA A 15 14.65 -2.81 28.74
CA ALA A 15 15.49 -2.98 27.56
C ALA A 15 16.99 -3.01 27.93
N ALA A 16 17.43 -2.14 28.85
CA ALA A 16 18.81 -2.13 29.33
C ALA A 16 19.21 -3.43 30.05
N HIS A 17 18.33 -3.95 30.90
CA HIS A 17 18.54 -5.24 31.56
C HIS A 17 18.58 -6.40 30.56
N LEU A 18 17.69 -6.39 29.57
CA LEU A 18 17.68 -7.41 28.51
C LEU A 18 18.98 -7.38 27.71
N ALA A 19 19.44 -6.18 27.33
CA ALA A 19 20.72 -5.98 26.63
C ALA A 19 21.93 -6.41 27.48
N ALA A 20 21.83 -6.30 28.81
CA ALA A 20 22.85 -6.77 29.75
C ALA A 20 22.80 -8.30 30.00
N GLY A 21 21.92 -9.03 29.29
CA GLY A 21 21.83 -10.50 29.38
C GLY A 21 20.97 -11.02 30.54
N VAL A 22 20.12 -10.19 31.13
CA VAL A 22 19.14 -10.66 32.11
C VAL A 22 18.12 -11.56 31.41
N ASP A 23 17.92 -12.76 31.96
CA ASP A 23 16.97 -13.74 31.43
C ASP A 23 15.53 -13.20 31.41
N LEU A 24 14.81 -13.45 30.31
CA LEU A 24 13.46 -12.93 30.07
C LEU A 24 12.46 -13.39 31.15
N SER A 25 12.65 -14.57 31.74
CA SER A 25 11.80 -15.08 32.83
C SER A 25 11.87 -14.24 34.11
N ARG A 26 12.89 -13.37 34.24
CA ARG A 26 13.04 -12.46 35.39
C ARG A 26 12.23 -11.17 35.26
N PHE A 27 11.62 -10.93 34.10
CA PHE A 27 10.83 -9.73 33.83
C PHE A 27 9.36 -9.86 34.27
N GLY A 28 8.94 -11.05 34.69
CA GLY A 28 7.61 -11.31 35.20
C GLY A 28 7.09 -12.68 34.76
N PRO A 29 5.84 -13.01 35.15
CA PRO A 29 5.17 -14.18 34.61
C PRO A 29 5.01 -14.06 33.08
N PRO A 30 4.86 -15.18 32.36
CA PRO A 30 4.53 -15.15 30.94
C PRO A 30 3.35 -14.22 30.67
N ALA A 31 3.46 -13.40 29.63
CA ALA A 31 2.37 -12.55 29.21
C ALA A 31 1.14 -13.42 28.90
N GLY A 32 -0.04 -12.94 29.31
CA GLY A 32 -1.32 -13.51 28.90
C GLY A 32 -1.64 -13.17 27.44
N GLU A 33 -2.91 -12.96 27.16
CA GLU A 33 -3.35 -12.53 25.83
C GLU A 33 -2.80 -11.14 25.49
N LEU A 34 -2.13 -11.04 24.34
CA LEU A 34 -1.71 -9.76 23.79
C LEU A 34 -2.88 -9.11 23.08
N PHE A 35 -3.17 -7.85 23.40
CA PHE A 35 -4.15 -7.09 22.65
C PHE A 35 -3.63 -6.85 21.23
N GLN A 36 -4.22 -7.51 20.24
CA GLN A 36 -3.92 -7.29 18.83
C GLN A 36 -4.92 -6.30 18.25
N LEU A 37 -4.40 -5.26 17.58
CA LEU A 37 -5.24 -4.42 16.74
C LEU A 37 -5.71 -5.23 15.53
N PRO A 38 -6.93 -4.98 15.01
CA PRO A 38 -7.35 -5.58 13.76
C PRO A 38 -6.35 -5.18 12.65
N PRO A 39 -5.96 -6.11 11.77
CA PRO A 39 -5.08 -5.77 10.66
C PRO A 39 -5.78 -4.77 9.73
N PRO A 40 -5.01 -3.91 9.03
CA PRO A 40 -5.56 -3.03 7.99
C PRO A 40 -6.38 -3.82 6.97
N ALA A 41 -7.42 -3.21 6.41
CA ALA A 41 -8.24 -3.86 5.40
C ALA A 41 -7.44 -4.11 4.11
N LEU A 42 -7.31 -5.37 3.70
CA LEU A 42 -6.78 -5.75 2.40
C LEU A 42 -7.52 -6.99 1.90
N GLU A 43 -8.32 -6.80 0.86
CA GLU A 43 -8.98 -7.89 0.13
C GLU A 43 -8.24 -8.13 -1.19
N VAL A 44 -7.94 -9.40 -1.50
CA VAL A 44 -7.23 -9.81 -2.71
C VAL A 44 -8.07 -10.82 -3.46
N ASN A 45 -8.55 -10.43 -4.64
CA ASN A 45 -9.32 -11.25 -5.57
C ASN A 45 -8.57 -11.34 -6.90
N ASP A 46 -7.73 -12.37 -7.04
CA ASP A 46 -6.85 -12.58 -8.20
C ASP A 46 -5.99 -11.35 -8.55
N LYS A 47 -6.44 -10.57 -9.53
CA LYS A 47 -5.77 -9.37 -10.05
C LYS A 47 -6.39 -8.07 -9.56
N HIS A 48 -7.37 -8.13 -8.66
CA HIS A 48 -8.08 -6.99 -8.11
C HIS A 48 -7.92 -6.95 -6.59
N LEU A 49 -7.32 -5.87 -6.10
CA LEU A 49 -7.03 -5.65 -4.70
C LEU A 49 -7.79 -4.42 -4.20
N ILE A 50 -8.38 -4.54 -3.03
CA ILE A 50 -9.08 -3.45 -2.34
C ILE A 50 -8.39 -3.27 -0.99
N GLY A 51 -7.68 -2.16 -0.85
CA GLY A 51 -7.03 -1.74 0.38
C GLY A 51 -7.59 -0.41 0.88
N GLU A 52 -6.88 0.18 1.83
CA GLU A 52 -7.20 1.47 2.42
C GLU A 52 -5.95 2.32 2.64
N ILE A 53 -6.13 3.62 2.81
CA ILE A 53 -5.07 4.52 3.30
C ILE A 53 -4.87 4.24 4.79
N THR A 54 -3.70 3.72 5.16
CA THR A 54 -3.36 3.41 6.55
C THR A 54 -2.71 4.58 7.26
N HIS A 55 -1.99 5.41 6.51
CA HIS A 55 -1.28 6.57 7.04
C HIS A 55 -1.13 7.66 5.98
N ILE A 56 -1.13 8.91 6.43
CA ILE A 56 -0.73 10.06 5.61
C ILE A 56 0.53 10.63 6.25
N ASP A 57 1.64 10.62 5.52
CA ASP A 57 2.92 11.07 6.04
C ASP A 57 2.96 12.60 6.18
N HIS A 58 4.09 13.13 6.68
CA HIS A 58 4.24 14.57 6.89
C HIS A 58 4.23 15.40 5.60
N PHE A 59 4.58 14.81 4.45
CA PHE A 59 4.58 15.47 3.15
C PHE A 59 3.20 15.42 2.47
N GLY A 60 2.31 14.54 2.95
CA GLY A 60 0.98 14.31 2.42
C GLY A 60 0.91 13.15 1.43
N ASN A 61 1.89 12.25 1.44
CA ASN A 61 1.83 11.00 0.71
C ASN A 61 0.90 10.01 1.40
N LEU A 62 0.23 9.16 0.62
CA LEU A 62 -0.77 8.21 1.08
C LEU A 62 -0.15 6.82 1.15
N VAL A 63 0.16 6.35 2.35
CA VAL A 63 0.62 4.99 2.58
C VAL A 63 -0.60 4.08 2.66
N THR A 64 -0.60 3.00 1.87
CA THR A 64 -1.77 2.11 1.74
C THR A 64 -1.59 0.82 2.53
N SER A 65 -2.64 0.00 2.65
CA SER A 65 -2.56 -1.34 3.24
C SER A 65 -1.96 -2.39 2.28
N ILE A 66 -1.72 -2.03 1.01
CA ILE A 66 -1.13 -2.91 0.00
C ILE A 66 0.39 -2.96 0.23
N GLY A 67 0.80 -3.83 1.15
CA GLY A 67 2.17 -4.02 1.61
C GLY A 67 2.87 -5.26 1.07
N TRP A 68 4.16 -5.38 1.39
CA TRP A 68 5.06 -6.42 0.87
C TRP A 68 5.15 -6.46 -0.66
N LEU A 69 5.18 -5.27 -1.24
CA LEU A 69 5.42 -5.04 -2.65
C LEU A 69 6.91 -4.75 -2.86
N ARG A 70 7.58 -5.47 -3.76
CA ARG A 70 9.00 -5.22 -4.09
C ARG A 70 9.28 -5.38 -5.57
N HIS A 71 10.22 -4.60 -6.09
CA HIS A 71 10.76 -4.83 -7.43
C HIS A 71 11.61 -6.10 -7.45
N VAL A 72 11.32 -7.01 -8.38
CA VAL A 72 12.15 -8.21 -8.61
C VAL A 72 13.16 -8.00 -9.72
N ASP A 73 12.82 -7.14 -10.68
CA ASP A 73 13.69 -6.65 -11.75
C ASP A 73 13.21 -5.25 -12.19
N GLU A 74 13.79 -4.70 -13.27
CA GLU A 74 13.51 -3.35 -13.80
C GLU A 74 12.03 -3.09 -14.05
N GLU A 75 11.32 -4.11 -14.50
CA GLU A 75 9.98 -4.03 -15.08
C GLU A 75 8.93 -4.66 -14.17
N ARG A 76 9.30 -5.56 -13.27
CA ARG A 76 8.37 -6.41 -12.54
C ARG A 76 8.37 -6.17 -11.04
N LEU A 77 7.18 -6.30 -10.48
CA LEU A 77 6.90 -6.31 -9.05
C LEU A 77 6.54 -7.72 -8.59
N LEU A 78 6.81 -7.99 -7.32
CA LEU A 78 6.29 -9.12 -6.56
C LEU A 78 5.55 -8.57 -5.36
N LEU A 79 4.30 -8.99 -5.22
CA LEU A 79 3.45 -8.73 -4.08
C LEU A 79 3.28 -10.01 -3.27
N GLU A 80 3.52 -9.94 -1.96
CA GLU A 80 3.30 -11.03 -1.00
C GLU A 80 2.24 -10.61 0.03
N PRO A 81 0.93 -10.67 -0.29
CA PRO A 81 -0.10 -10.06 0.54
C PRO A 81 -0.15 -10.65 1.95
N ILE A 82 -0.18 -9.77 2.97
CA ILE A 82 -0.55 -10.18 4.32
C ILE A 82 -2.07 -10.04 4.44
N THR A 83 -2.79 -11.13 4.21
CA THR A 83 -4.23 -11.17 4.54
C THR A 83 -4.48 -12.25 5.59
N ALA A 84 -5.67 -12.22 6.21
CA ALA A 84 -6.10 -13.28 7.12
C ALA A 84 -6.21 -14.65 6.43
N MET A 85 -6.27 -14.68 5.10
CA MET A 85 -6.29 -15.88 4.28
C MET A 85 -4.95 -16.07 3.56
N GLN A 86 -4.56 -17.31 3.31
CA GLN A 86 -3.33 -17.59 2.58
C GLN A 86 -3.50 -17.22 1.10
N SER A 87 -2.98 -16.06 0.69
CA SER A 87 -2.96 -15.61 -0.70
C SER A 87 -1.63 -15.97 -1.35
N ALA A 88 -1.65 -16.43 -2.61
CA ALA A 88 -0.43 -16.67 -3.37
C ALA A 88 0.29 -15.35 -3.69
N ALA A 89 1.62 -15.40 -3.81
CA ALA A 89 2.38 -14.25 -4.28
C ALA A 89 2.02 -13.93 -5.74
N LEU A 90 1.92 -12.63 -6.06
CA LEU A 90 1.58 -12.13 -7.39
C LEU A 90 2.80 -11.46 -8.01
N SER A 91 3.19 -11.88 -9.21
CA SER A 91 4.22 -11.20 -10.00
C SER A 91 3.64 -10.62 -11.28
N PHE A 92 3.90 -9.35 -11.53
CA PHE A 92 3.31 -8.59 -12.63
C PHE A 92 4.25 -7.46 -13.09
N HIS A 93 4.06 -7.01 -14.32
CA HIS A 93 4.75 -5.84 -14.85
C HIS A 93 4.23 -4.58 -14.16
N ALA A 94 5.13 -3.67 -13.79
CA ALA A 94 4.81 -2.46 -13.04
C ALA A 94 3.86 -1.55 -13.83
N ASP A 95 4.02 -1.47 -15.16
CA ASP A 95 3.15 -0.66 -16.04
C ASP A 95 1.74 -1.24 -16.24
N ASN A 96 1.53 -2.53 -15.92
CA ASN A 96 0.22 -3.18 -16.02
C ASN A 96 -0.65 -2.92 -14.78
N VAL A 97 -0.22 -2.03 -13.90
CA VAL A 97 -0.94 -1.69 -12.68
C VAL A 97 -1.76 -0.44 -12.89
N MET A 98 -3.01 -0.48 -12.42
CA MET A 98 -3.86 0.69 -12.26
C MET A 98 -4.18 0.86 -10.78
N VAL A 99 -3.90 2.03 -10.22
CA VAL A 99 -4.25 2.40 -8.84
C VAL A 99 -5.30 3.49 -8.87
N ARG A 100 -6.38 3.33 -8.11
CA ARG A 100 -7.46 4.31 -8.03
C ARG A 100 -7.70 4.74 -6.59
N VAL A 101 -7.72 6.06 -6.38
CA VAL A 101 -8.08 6.69 -5.12
C VAL A 101 -9.16 7.72 -5.44
N HIS A 102 -10.35 7.55 -4.85
CA HIS A 102 -11.55 8.31 -5.22
C HIS A 102 -11.82 8.25 -6.74
N ASN A 103 -11.76 9.40 -7.42
CA ASN A 103 -12.05 9.55 -8.85
C ASN A 103 -10.78 9.67 -9.71
N GLU A 104 -9.60 9.55 -9.09
CA GLU A 104 -8.31 9.71 -9.77
C GLU A 104 -7.67 8.35 -9.98
N THR A 105 -7.16 8.14 -11.18
CA THR A 105 -6.54 6.88 -11.62
C THR A 105 -5.08 7.14 -11.98
N ILE A 106 -4.21 6.28 -11.47
CA ILE A 106 -2.77 6.29 -11.69
C ILE A 106 -2.42 5.01 -12.43
N TYR A 107 -1.62 5.14 -13.48
CA TYR A 107 -1.15 4.02 -14.29
C TYR A 107 0.33 3.78 -14.03
N GLY A 108 0.66 2.51 -13.84
CA GLY A 108 1.98 2.05 -13.48
C GLY A 108 2.33 2.26 -12.01
N VAL A 109 3.37 1.54 -11.58
CA VAL A 109 4.04 1.75 -10.29
C VAL A 109 5.49 2.14 -10.57
N ARG A 110 5.87 3.35 -10.17
CA ARG A 110 7.22 3.89 -10.37
C ARG A 110 8.19 3.30 -9.35
N ARG A 111 9.48 3.30 -9.70
CA ARG A 111 10.55 2.89 -8.77
C ARG A 111 10.90 3.98 -7.78
N SER A 112 10.75 5.25 -8.17
CA SER A 112 11.09 6.36 -7.31
C SER A 112 10.25 7.60 -7.57
N PHE A 113 10.12 8.41 -6.53
CA PHE A 113 9.47 9.72 -6.55
C PHE A 113 10.08 10.71 -7.58
N HIS A 114 11.33 10.49 -8.02
CA HIS A 114 12.05 11.43 -8.88
C HIS A 114 11.78 11.24 -10.39
N GLU A 115 11.02 10.22 -10.76
CA GLU A 115 10.73 9.88 -12.16
C GLU A 115 9.55 10.67 -12.75
N GLY A 116 8.72 11.29 -11.91
CA GLY A 116 7.55 12.05 -12.35
C GLY A 116 7.84 13.52 -12.66
N ALA A 117 7.02 14.16 -13.49
CA ALA A 117 7.02 15.61 -13.66
C ALA A 117 6.54 16.30 -12.37
N ARG A 118 6.97 17.54 -12.13
CA ARG A 118 6.49 18.33 -10.98
C ARG A 118 4.95 18.43 -11.02
N GLY A 119 4.29 18.05 -9.93
CA GLY A 119 2.83 18.03 -9.80
C GLY A 119 2.16 16.77 -10.35
N GLU A 120 2.91 15.82 -10.91
CA GLU A 120 2.38 14.51 -11.33
C GLU A 120 1.95 13.70 -10.11
N LEU A 121 0.77 13.08 -10.21
CA LEU A 121 0.29 12.10 -9.25
C LEU A 121 0.80 10.72 -9.66
N MET A 122 1.42 10.00 -8.74
CA MET A 122 2.11 8.74 -9.03
C MET A 122 1.96 7.75 -7.88
N ALA A 123 2.07 6.47 -8.23
CA ALA A 123 2.15 5.37 -7.28
C ALA A 123 3.58 4.81 -7.33
N HIS A 124 4.14 4.46 -6.18
CA HIS A 124 5.46 3.84 -6.08
C HIS A 124 5.54 2.93 -4.86
N VAL A 125 6.63 2.17 -4.75
CA VAL A 125 6.93 1.37 -3.57
C VAL A 125 7.73 2.21 -2.58
N ASP A 126 7.24 2.36 -1.34
CA ASP A 126 7.93 3.08 -0.27
C ASP A 126 9.10 2.27 0.33
N SER A 127 9.84 2.88 1.25
CA SER A 127 10.96 2.21 1.94
C SER A 127 10.55 1.05 2.85
N ASN A 128 9.26 0.93 3.17
CA ASN A 128 8.69 -0.13 4.00
C ASN A 128 8.01 -1.23 3.15
N ASN A 129 8.14 -1.17 1.81
CA ASN A 129 7.52 -2.09 0.84
C ASN A 129 6.00 -1.98 0.76
N TYR A 130 5.44 -0.80 1.01
CA TYR A 130 4.03 -0.49 0.80
C TYR A 130 3.85 0.29 -0.49
N LEU A 131 2.71 0.09 -1.16
CA LEU A 131 2.27 0.98 -2.22
C LEU A 131 1.96 2.34 -1.60
N GLU A 132 2.61 3.39 -2.11
CA GLU A 132 2.42 4.78 -1.71
C GLU A 132 1.97 5.63 -2.89
N VAL A 133 0.91 6.43 -2.69
CA VAL A 133 0.44 7.43 -3.66
C VAL A 133 0.96 8.80 -3.25
N ALA A 134 1.68 9.46 -4.17
CA ALA A 134 2.37 10.71 -3.91
C ALA A 134 2.23 11.69 -5.08
N ILE A 135 2.53 12.97 -4.82
CA ILE A 135 2.66 13.99 -5.87
C ILE A 135 4.07 14.51 -5.88
N ASN A 136 4.72 14.52 -7.05
CA ASN A 136 6.06 15.09 -7.13
C ASN A 136 6.06 16.58 -6.76
N GLN A 137 6.75 16.94 -5.67
CA GLN A 137 6.74 18.27 -5.05
C GLN A 137 5.32 18.79 -4.70
N GLY A 138 4.43 17.91 -4.23
CA GLY A 138 3.09 18.28 -3.82
C GLY A 138 2.55 17.42 -2.67
N ASN A 139 1.29 17.65 -2.31
CA ASN A 139 0.60 16.96 -1.23
C ASN A 139 -0.58 16.16 -1.81
N ALA A 140 -0.46 14.83 -1.84
CA ALA A 140 -1.46 13.95 -2.44
C ALA A 140 -2.78 13.96 -1.66
N ALA A 141 -2.72 13.90 -0.33
CA ALA A 141 -3.89 13.97 0.54
C ALA A 141 -4.74 15.22 0.27
N GLN A 142 -4.10 16.38 0.15
CA GLN A 142 -4.79 17.63 -0.11
C GLN A 142 -5.39 17.66 -1.53
N ARG A 143 -4.65 17.23 -2.57
CA ARG A 143 -5.17 17.24 -3.95
C ARG A 143 -6.35 16.29 -4.12
N LEU A 144 -6.26 15.10 -3.52
CA LEU A 144 -7.26 14.05 -3.65
C LEU A 144 -8.40 14.18 -2.64
N ASN A 145 -8.29 15.14 -1.71
CA ASN A 145 -9.16 15.26 -0.53
C ASN A 145 -9.30 13.91 0.20
N ALA A 146 -8.15 13.25 0.42
CA ALA A 146 -8.07 11.90 0.96
C ALA A 146 -7.74 11.91 2.48
N ALA A 147 -8.25 10.91 3.17
CA ALA A 147 -8.11 10.68 4.60
C ALA A 147 -7.73 9.21 4.90
N VAL A 148 -7.21 8.97 6.10
CA VAL A 148 -6.97 7.61 6.60
C VAL A 148 -8.30 6.84 6.64
N GLY A 149 -8.28 5.62 6.10
CA GLY A 149 -9.45 4.76 5.92
C GLY A 149 -10.13 4.88 4.55
N ASP A 150 -9.74 5.83 3.70
CA ASP A 150 -10.29 5.90 2.34
C ASP A 150 -9.82 4.70 1.50
N VAL A 151 -10.71 4.23 0.62
CA VAL A 151 -10.49 3.03 -0.21
C VAL A 151 -9.44 3.30 -1.28
N VAL A 152 -8.54 2.33 -1.44
CA VAL A 152 -7.57 2.26 -2.54
C VAL A 152 -7.84 1.00 -3.33
N GLU A 153 -8.14 1.14 -4.62
CA GLU A 153 -8.30 0.01 -5.52
C GLU A 153 -7.04 -0.15 -6.37
N MET A 154 -6.52 -1.37 -6.46
CA MET A 154 -5.44 -1.73 -7.38
C MET A 154 -5.91 -2.84 -8.30
N ARG A 155 -5.70 -2.67 -9.61
CA ARG A 155 -5.92 -3.71 -10.61
C ARG A 155 -4.65 -3.99 -11.38
N ILE A 156 -4.46 -5.26 -11.72
CA ILE A 156 -3.36 -5.74 -12.56
C ILE A 156 -3.97 -6.21 -13.87
N SER A 157 -3.61 -5.62 -15.01
CA SER A 157 -4.04 -6.11 -16.32
C SER A 157 -3.24 -7.34 -16.75
N SER A 158 -3.90 -8.23 -17.51
CA SER A 158 -3.21 -9.23 -18.33
C SER A 158 -2.58 -8.55 -19.53
N GLU A 159 -1.46 -9.07 -20.04
CA GLU A 159 -0.92 -8.67 -21.34
C GLU A 159 -1.92 -8.92 -22.50
N ASP A 160 -2.95 -9.76 -22.27
CA ASP A 160 -4.01 -10.09 -23.23
C ASP A 160 -5.25 -9.15 -23.19
N ASP A 161 -5.33 -8.18 -22.26
CA ASP A 161 -6.54 -7.36 -22.08
C ASP A 161 -6.61 -6.13 -23.02
N ASP A 162 -5.53 -5.84 -23.76
CA ASP A 162 -5.42 -4.65 -24.62
C ASP A 162 -6.15 -4.75 -25.98
N GLU A 163 -6.62 -5.94 -26.40
CA GLU A 163 -7.21 -6.11 -27.74
C GLU A 163 -8.72 -5.86 -27.85
N THR A 164 -9.47 -5.61 -26.77
CA THR A 164 -10.95 -5.63 -26.86
C THR A 164 -11.68 -4.29 -26.65
N SER A 165 -10.98 -3.15 -26.57
CA SER A 165 -11.67 -1.87 -26.29
C SER A 165 -11.98 -0.97 -27.50
N ASP A 166 -11.64 -1.34 -28.74
CA ASP A 166 -11.83 -0.45 -29.92
C ASP A 166 -12.73 -1.01 -31.05
N ALA A 167 -13.63 -1.96 -30.77
CA ALA A 167 -14.45 -2.60 -31.81
C ALA A 167 -15.99 -2.46 -31.66
N SER A 168 -16.52 -1.51 -30.89
CA SER A 168 -17.99 -1.36 -30.73
C SER A 168 -18.60 -0.03 -31.19
N ALA A 169 -17.87 0.80 -31.95
CA ALA A 169 -18.40 2.07 -32.45
C ALA A 169 -18.24 2.26 -33.97
N ALA A 170 -18.68 1.30 -34.78
CA ALA A 170 -18.97 1.55 -36.19
C ALA A 170 -19.83 0.43 -36.81
N ASP A 171 -21.06 0.24 -36.34
CA ASP A 171 -22.09 -0.30 -37.25
C ASP A 171 -23.49 0.15 -36.83
N GLY A 172 -24.16 0.86 -37.73
CA GLY A 172 -25.54 1.30 -37.55
C GLY A 172 -25.77 2.75 -37.90
N ASP A 173 -25.82 3.07 -39.19
CA ASP A 173 -27.02 3.66 -39.81
C ASP A 173 -26.75 3.95 -41.31
N MET A 174 -27.30 3.13 -42.21
CA MET A 174 -27.64 3.52 -43.60
C MET A 174 -28.45 2.41 -44.28
N ALA A 175 -29.75 2.39 -44.01
CA ALA A 175 -30.85 2.02 -44.91
C ALA A 175 -32.13 2.37 -44.12
N VAL A 176 -33.01 3.27 -44.55
CA VAL A 176 -34.04 3.16 -45.60
C VAL A 176 -34.56 4.62 -45.80
N SER A 177 -35.09 5.12 -46.91
CA SER A 177 -35.69 4.57 -48.12
C SER A 177 -35.79 5.69 -49.16
#